data_AF-A0A0N9RS96-F1
#
_entry.id   AF-A0A0N9RS96-F1
#
_cell.length_a   1.000
_cell.length_b   1.000
_cell.length_c   1.000
_cell.angle_alpha   90.00
_cell.angle_beta   90.00
_cell.angle_gamma   90.00
#
_symmetry.space_group_name_H-M   'P 1'
#
loop_
_entity.id
_entity.type
_entity.pdbx_description
1 polymer ?
#
loop_
_entity_poly.entity_id
_entity_poly.type
_entity_poly.pdbx_seq_one_letter_code
_entity_poly.pdbx_strand_id
1 'polypeptide(L)'
;ASGESTAAGYGAAVERARAAFADIVGVSPAWVAIGSQTSAMAAVLAASLPDKARVLCVDGDFSSIVFPFLAQAYRGISVRSVALEALADSLEEADDLVIFSAVQSSSGALADRDSVLEAAASKGVRTACDLTQAAGVLPVDASRFDATLTHAYKWLCSPRGVAFLTVSPDYAAELLPVQAGWYSGDDVWSSCYGPAMHLAETARRFDVSPAWQAFVGAEASLGLFRSLDISAVWAHTSGLGNVLCKRLDREPQHR
;
A
#
# COMPACT_ATOMS: atom_id res chain seq x y z
N ALA A 1 0.84 -33.98 -5.36
CA ALA A 1 1.13 -32.91 -6.34
C ALA A 1 1.73 -33.58 -7.58
N SER A 2 1.16 -33.34 -8.77
CA SER A 2 1.56 -33.96 -10.04
C SER A 2 2.87 -33.41 -10.64
N GLY A 3 3.46 -32.36 -10.06
CA GLY A 3 4.69 -31.74 -10.57
C GLY A 3 4.50 -30.83 -11.79
N GLU A 4 3.27 -30.42 -12.09
CA GLU A 4 2.89 -29.71 -13.32
C GLU A 4 2.97 -28.17 -13.21
N SER A 5 3.58 -27.63 -12.16
CA SER A 5 3.66 -26.18 -11.96
C SER A 5 4.56 -25.52 -13.02
N THR A 6 4.01 -24.52 -13.72
CA THR A 6 4.72 -23.72 -14.73
C THR A 6 4.76 -22.25 -14.35
N ALA A 7 5.69 -21.49 -14.94
CA ALA A 7 5.76 -20.04 -14.74
C ALA A 7 4.46 -19.33 -15.17
N ALA A 8 3.81 -19.80 -16.23
CA ALA A 8 2.49 -19.32 -16.65
C ALA A 8 1.41 -19.61 -15.60
N GLY A 9 1.43 -20.80 -14.98
CA GLY A 9 0.53 -21.15 -13.89
C GLY A 9 0.68 -20.24 -12.67
N TYR A 10 1.93 -19.90 -12.31
CA TYR A 10 2.19 -18.92 -11.26
C TYR A 10 1.74 -17.51 -11.65
N GLY A 11 1.96 -17.08 -12.90
CA GLY A 11 1.45 -15.80 -13.40
C GLY A 11 -0.07 -15.68 -13.27
N ALA A 12 -0.81 -16.76 -13.54
CA ALA A 12 -2.26 -16.77 -13.36
C ALA A 12 -2.68 -16.62 -11.88
N ALA A 13 -1.94 -17.23 -10.94
CA ALA A 13 -2.17 -17.04 -9.50
C ALA A 13 -1.90 -15.59 -9.06
N VAL A 14 -0.86 -14.97 -9.62
CA VAL A 14 -0.52 -13.56 -9.39
C VAL A 14 -1.66 -12.63 -9.81
N GLU A 15 -2.21 -12.81 -11.01
CA GLU A 15 -3.31 -11.97 -11.49
C GLU A 15 -4.61 -12.18 -10.71
N ARG A 16 -4.90 -13.42 -10.27
CA ARG A 16 -6.05 -13.68 -9.38
C ARG A 16 -5.88 -13.06 -7.99
N ALA A 17 -4.66 -13.10 -7.44
CA ALA A 17 -4.34 -12.41 -6.20
C ALA A 17 -4.48 -10.88 -6.34
N ARG A 18 -4.00 -10.29 -7.44
CA ARG A 18 -4.16 -8.87 -7.74
C ARG A 18 -5.64 -8.48 -7.80
N ALA A 19 -6.46 -9.24 -8.53
CA ALA A 19 -7.89 -9.00 -8.62
C ALA A 19 -8.59 -9.13 -7.26
N ALA A 20 -8.28 -10.17 -6.48
CA ALA A 20 -8.87 -10.33 -5.16
C ALA A 20 -8.49 -9.20 -4.20
N PHE A 21 -7.24 -8.73 -4.24
CA PHE A 21 -6.83 -7.56 -3.46
C PHE A 21 -7.55 -6.28 -3.91
N ALA A 22 -7.67 -6.07 -5.23
CA ALA A 22 -8.37 -4.92 -5.79
C ALA A 22 -9.84 -4.85 -5.33
N ASP A 23 -10.53 -6.00 -5.31
CA ASP A 23 -11.89 -6.13 -4.78
C ASP A 23 -11.95 -5.76 -3.28
N ILE A 24 -11.00 -6.23 -2.47
CA ILE A 24 -10.94 -5.97 -1.02
C ILE A 24 -10.78 -4.47 -0.71
N VAL A 25 -10.04 -3.73 -1.54
CA VAL A 25 -9.74 -2.30 -1.30
C VAL A 25 -10.54 -1.35 -2.21
N GLY A 26 -11.48 -1.87 -2.99
CA GLY A 26 -12.44 -1.06 -3.75
C GLY A 26 -11.88 -0.36 -4.99
N VAL A 27 -10.90 -0.95 -5.68
CA VAL A 27 -10.29 -0.35 -6.89
C VAL A 27 -10.30 -1.31 -8.07
N SER A 28 -10.08 -0.78 -9.29
CA SER A 28 -9.84 -1.63 -10.47
C SER A 28 -8.47 -2.33 -10.36
N PRO A 29 -8.37 -3.63 -10.70
CA PRO A 29 -7.09 -4.34 -10.71
C PRO A 29 -6.07 -3.77 -11.70
N ALA A 30 -6.51 -2.98 -12.69
CA ALA A 30 -5.60 -2.25 -13.58
C ALA A 30 -4.72 -1.26 -12.81
N TRP A 31 -5.21 -0.73 -11.69
CA TRP A 31 -4.55 0.29 -10.88
C TRP A 31 -3.92 -0.28 -9.60
N VAL A 32 -3.61 -1.57 -9.64
CA VAL A 32 -2.87 -2.29 -8.58
C VAL A 32 -1.58 -2.84 -9.17
N ALA A 33 -0.44 -2.49 -8.59
CA ALA A 33 0.85 -3.11 -8.85
C ALA A 33 1.20 -4.15 -7.78
N ILE A 34 1.95 -5.17 -8.15
CA ILE A 34 2.45 -6.20 -7.21
C ILE A 34 3.92 -5.95 -6.84
N GLY A 35 4.29 -6.45 -5.67
CA GLY A 35 5.68 -6.57 -5.28
C GLY A 35 5.87 -7.33 -4.00
N SER A 36 7.02 -7.16 -3.35
CA SER A 36 7.43 -8.03 -2.23
C SER A 36 7.52 -7.32 -0.87
N GLN A 37 7.78 -6.01 -0.84
CA GLN A 37 7.88 -5.22 0.38
C GLN A 37 7.29 -3.83 0.17
N THR A 38 6.60 -3.30 1.19
CA THR A 38 6.05 -1.94 1.15
C THR A 38 7.13 -0.86 1.10
N SER A 39 8.31 -1.08 1.70
CA SER A 39 9.42 -0.12 1.62
C SER A 39 9.96 0.07 0.21
N ALA A 40 9.99 -1.01 -0.58
CA ALA A 40 10.39 -0.94 -1.98
C ALA A 40 9.36 -0.14 -2.79
N MET A 41 8.07 -0.36 -2.55
CA MET A 41 7.00 0.40 -3.20
C MET A 41 6.99 1.88 -2.78
N ALA A 42 7.19 2.18 -1.49
CA ALA A 42 7.33 3.55 -1.00
C ALA A 42 8.55 4.25 -1.63
N ALA A 43 9.62 3.51 -1.94
CA ALA A 43 10.76 4.06 -2.66
C ALA A 43 10.42 4.48 -4.11
N VAL A 44 9.43 3.86 -4.75
CA VAL A 44 8.91 4.32 -6.05
C VAL A 44 8.29 5.70 -5.91
N LEU A 45 7.44 5.91 -4.88
CA LEU A 45 6.85 7.21 -4.59
C LEU A 45 7.95 8.24 -4.27
N ALA A 46 8.87 7.90 -3.36
CA ALA A 46 9.96 8.78 -2.94
C ALA A 46 10.89 9.19 -4.10
N ALA A 47 11.22 8.27 -5.00
CA ALA A 47 12.04 8.57 -6.17
C ALA A 47 11.33 9.47 -7.18
N SER A 48 10.00 9.42 -7.23
CA SER A 48 9.17 10.18 -8.17
C SER A 48 8.91 11.62 -7.75
N LEU A 49 9.11 11.95 -6.48
CA LEU A 49 8.98 13.33 -5.99
C LEU A 49 9.96 14.26 -6.70
N PRO A 50 9.62 15.56 -6.89
CA PRO A 50 10.56 16.55 -7.39
C PRO A 50 11.73 16.76 -6.42
N ASP A 51 12.84 17.27 -6.94
CA ASP A 51 13.95 17.71 -6.07
C ASP A 51 13.46 18.81 -5.11
N LYS A 52 13.99 18.79 -3.88
CA LYS A 52 13.57 19.68 -2.79
C LYS A 52 12.11 19.52 -2.31
N ALA A 53 11.44 18.43 -2.69
CA ALA A 53 10.10 18.14 -2.21
C ALA A 53 10.00 18.08 -0.68
N ARG A 54 8.81 18.38 -0.16
CA ARG A 54 8.45 18.37 1.25
C ARG A 54 7.46 17.25 1.52
N VAL A 55 7.81 16.36 2.44
CA VAL A 55 6.97 15.23 2.84
C VAL A 55 6.53 15.40 4.29
N LEU A 56 5.23 15.32 4.54
CA LEU A 56 4.67 15.26 5.88
C LEU A 56 4.34 13.81 6.24
N CYS A 57 4.75 13.38 7.43
CA CYS A 57 4.39 12.07 7.97
C CYS A 57 4.07 12.10 9.47
N VAL A 58 3.65 10.96 10.00
CA VAL A 58 3.38 10.79 11.44
C VAL A 58 4.68 10.50 12.19
N ASP A 59 4.85 11.13 13.34
CA ASP A 59 5.97 10.87 14.23
C ASP A 59 5.91 9.44 14.80
N GLY A 60 7.00 8.69 14.64
CA GLY A 60 7.06 7.28 15.03
C GLY A 60 6.31 6.30 14.10
N ASP A 61 5.89 6.72 12.90
CA ASP A 61 5.33 5.78 11.91
C ASP A 61 6.38 4.75 11.46
N PHE A 62 5.92 3.65 10.86
CA PHE A 62 6.78 2.52 10.56
C PHE A 62 7.86 2.88 9.54
N SER A 63 9.10 2.46 9.82
CA SER A 63 10.28 2.82 9.01
C SER A 63 10.11 2.54 7.51
N SER A 64 9.38 1.50 7.12
CA SER A 64 9.16 1.18 5.70
C SER A 64 8.45 2.26 4.90
N ILE A 65 7.68 3.15 5.53
CA ILE A 65 7.00 4.24 4.81
C ILE A 65 7.61 5.62 5.07
N VAL A 66 8.63 5.71 5.92
CA VAL A 66 9.33 6.98 6.23
C VAL A 66 10.75 6.97 5.66
N PHE A 67 11.49 5.89 5.88
CA PHE A 67 12.91 5.81 5.53
C PHE A 67 13.21 5.95 4.03
N PRO A 68 12.38 5.45 3.09
CA PRO A 68 12.60 5.70 1.66
C PRO A 68 12.64 7.18 1.28
N PHE A 69 11.88 8.05 1.97
CA PHE A 69 11.88 9.49 1.74
C PHE A 69 13.09 10.17 2.37
N LEU A 70 13.46 9.77 3.60
CA LEU A 70 14.69 10.25 4.24
C LEU A 70 15.95 9.93 3.42
N ALA A 71 15.98 8.76 2.77
CA ALA A 71 17.07 8.36 1.89
C ALA A 71 17.26 9.27 0.66
N GLN A 72 16.27 10.11 0.33
CA GLN A 72 16.34 11.07 -0.78
C GLN A 72 16.91 12.44 -0.38
N ALA A 73 17.44 12.60 0.84
CA ALA A 73 17.98 13.88 1.33
C ALA A 73 19.05 14.50 0.41
N TYR A 74 19.79 13.67 -0.35
CA TYR A 74 20.78 14.15 -1.33
C TYR A 74 20.17 14.98 -2.48
N ARG A 75 18.86 14.87 -2.71
CA ARG A 75 18.07 15.66 -3.67
C ARG A 75 17.45 16.92 -3.03
N GLY A 76 17.78 17.18 -1.77
CA GLY A 76 17.17 18.24 -0.96
C GLY A 76 15.77 17.92 -0.45
N ILE A 77 15.26 16.68 -0.61
CA ILE A 77 13.97 16.28 -0.06
C ILE A 77 14.01 16.39 1.46
N SER A 78 12.97 17.02 2.02
CA SER A 78 12.81 17.22 3.46
C SER A 78 11.60 16.45 3.98
N VAL A 79 11.76 15.81 5.14
CA VAL A 79 10.70 15.04 5.80
C VAL A 79 10.42 15.70 7.14
N ARG A 80 9.18 16.11 7.36
CA ARG A 80 8.67 16.64 8.62
C ARG A 80 7.72 15.62 9.23
N SER A 81 7.87 15.35 10.52
CA SER A 81 6.94 14.51 11.28
C SER A 81 6.15 15.34 12.28
N VAL A 82 4.91 14.92 12.53
CA VAL A 82 4.01 15.52 13.52
C VAL A 82 3.24 14.42 14.27
N ALA A 83 2.67 14.74 15.43
CA ALA A 83 1.76 13.82 16.11
C ALA A 83 0.60 13.42 15.19
N LEU A 84 0.11 12.19 15.32
CA LEU A 84 -0.96 11.65 14.46
C LEU A 84 -2.20 12.55 14.44
N GLU A 85 -2.60 13.05 15.61
CA GLU A 85 -3.78 13.90 15.80
C GLU A 85 -3.61 15.29 15.17
N ALA A 86 -2.37 15.72 14.93
CA ALA A 86 -2.05 17.01 14.33
C ALA A 86 -1.79 16.92 12.81
N LEU A 87 -1.89 15.73 12.21
CA LEU A 87 -1.46 15.50 10.83
C LEU A 87 -2.21 16.37 9.81
N ALA A 88 -3.55 16.43 9.90
CA ALA A 88 -4.37 17.22 9.00
C ALA A 88 -4.12 18.73 9.14
N ASP A 89 -4.06 19.22 10.38
CA ASP A 89 -3.83 20.64 10.70
C ASP A 89 -2.43 21.13 10.32
N SER A 90 -1.46 20.21 10.27
CA SER A 90 -0.06 20.52 9.98
C SER A 90 0.29 20.52 8.49
N LEU A 91 -0.65 20.16 7.61
CA LEU A 91 -0.47 20.22 6.17
C LEU A 91 -0.37 21.66 5.69
N GLU A 92 0.63 21.95 4.86
CA GLU A 92 0.87 23.25 4.24
C GLU A 92 0.73 23.13 2.71
N GLU A 93 0.39 24.24 2.02
CA GLU A 93 0.37 24.29 0.54
C GLU A 93 1.74 23.99 -0.10
N ALA A 94 2.82 24.14 0.68
CA ALA A 94 4.16 23.84 0.23
C ALA A 94 4.54 22.35 0.35
N ASP A 95 3.70 21.51 0.98
CA ASP A 95 3.96 20.08 1.09
C ASP A 95 3.59 19.38 -0.23
N ASP A 96 4.43 18.48 -0.73
CA ASP A 96 4.19 17.75 -1.98
C ASP A 96 3.45 16.42 -1.74
N LEU A 97 3.67 15.82 -0.57
CA LEU A 97 3.12 14.51 -0.21
C LEU A 97 2.85 14.44 1.30
N VAL A 98 1.68 13.93 1.66
CA VAL A 98 1.42 13.37 2.99
C VAL A 98 1.41 11.84 2.93
N ILE A 99 2.20 11.20 3.80
CA ILE A 99 2.23 9.74 3.92
C ILE A 99 2.07 9.27 5.36
N PHE A 100 1.17 8.33 5.58
CA PHE A 100 0.83 7.84 6.92
C PHE A 100 0.22 6.44 6.90
N SER A 101 0.36 5.70 8.01
CA SER A 101 -0.37 4.44 8.21
C SER A 101 -1.81 4.70 8.66
N ALA A 102 -2.78 4.02 8.03
CA ALA A 102 -4.18 4.06 8.43
C ALA A 102 -4.40 3.60 9.88
N VAL A 103 -3.58 2.63 10.31
CA VAL A 103 -3.50 2.15 11.69
C VAL A 103 -2.03 2.12 12.11
N GLN A 104 -1.68 2.88 13.14
CA GLN A 104 -0.32 2.95 13.66
C GLN A 104 0.09 1.60 14.26
N SER A 105 1.16 1.00 13.73
CA SER A 105 1.53 -0.36 14.12
C SER A 105 2.00 -0.52 15.56
N SER A 106 2.51 0.56 16.17
CA SER A 106 3.05 0.61 17.54
C SER A 106 1.98 0.78 18.60
N SER A 107 0.91 1.52 18.29
CA SER A 107 -0.12 1.93 19.25
C SER A 107 -1.52 1.39 18.94
N GLY A 108 -1.77 0.95 17.71
CA GLY A 108 -3.11 0.63 17.21
C GLY A 108 -3.98 1.86 16.92
N ALA A 109 -3.44 3.07 17.04
CA ALA A 109 -4.20 4.30 16.80
C ALA A 109 -4.65 4.40 15.33
N LEU A 110 -5.93 4.70 15.12
CA LEU A 110 -6.49 4.97 13.79
C LEU A 110 -6.18 6.42 13.38
N ALA A 111 -5.73 6.60 12.14
CA ALA A 111 -5.62 7.91 11.55
C ALA A 111 -7.01 8.48 11.18
N ASP A 112 -7.21 9.77 11.40
CA ASP A 112 -8.37 10.50 10.86
C ASP A 112 -8.17 10.77 9.37
N ARG A 113 -8.43 9.73 8.57
CA ARG A 113 -8.26 9.74 7.11
C ARG A 113 -9.13 10.80 6.44
N ASP A 114 -10.32 11.06 6.98
CA ASP A 114 -11.27 12.00 6.37
C ASP A 114 -10.71 13.43 6.45
N SER A 115 -10.28 13.85 7.65
CA SER A 115 -9.66 15.17 7.87
C SER A 115 -8.36 15.34 7.08
N VAL A 116 -7.52 14.29 6.99
CA VAL A 116 -6.27 14.36 6.22
C VAL A 116 -6.54 14.50 4.72
N LEU A 117 -7.50 13.75 4.17
CA LEU A 117 -7.85 13.82 2.76
C LEU A 117 -8.48 15.17 2.40
N GLU A 118 -9.34 15.72 3.26
CA GLU A 118 -9.90 17.07 3.07
C GLU A 118 -8.81 18.16 3.09
N ALA A 119 -7.93 18.10 4.09
CA ALA A 119 -6.81 19.03 4.22
C ALA A 119 -5.83 18.94 3.04
N ALA A 120 -5.53 17.74 2.54
CA ALA A 120 -4.66 17.54 1.39
C ALA A 120 -5.29 18.06 0.10
N ALA A 121 -6.57 17.74 -0.14
CA ALA A 121 -7.31 18.19 -1.32
C ALA A 121 -7.40 19.71 -1.41
N SER A 122 -7.69 20.39 -0.29
CA SER A 122 -7.76 21.86 -0.25
C SER A 122 -6.43 22.57 -0.55
N LYS A 123 -5.30 21.86 -0.40
CA LYS A 123 -3.94 22.40 -0.56
C LYS A 123 -3.21 21.83 -1.78
N GLY A 124 -3.84 20.92 -2.54
CA GLY A 124 -3.22 20.28 -3.70
C GLY A 124 -2.09 19.30 -3.36
N VAL A 125 -2.08 18.73 -2.15
CA VAL A 125 -1.04 17.82 -1.67
C VAL A 125 -1.39 16.38 -2.06
N ARG A 126 -0.42 15.60 -2.56
CA ARG A 126 -0.62 14.17 -2.86
C ARG A 126 -0.77 13.36 -1.58
N THR A 127 -1.49 12.25 -1.65
CA THR A 127 -1.83 11.41 -0.50
C THR A 127 -1.37 9.97 -0.69
N ALA A 128 -0.60 9.46 0.28
CA ALA A 128 -0.21 8.05 0.33
C ALA A 128 -0.59 7.42 1.68
N CYS A 129 -1.26 6.27 1.66
CA CYS A 129 -1.68 5.60 2.90
C CYS A 129 -1.15 4.15 2.99
N ASP A 130 -0.52 3.79 4.11
CA ASP A 130 -0.19 2.40 4.41
C ASP A 130 -1.37 1.68 5.05
N LEU A 131 -1.89 0.68 4.34
CA LEU A 131 -3.00 -0.17 4.77
C LEU A 131 -2.53 -1.51 5.35
N THR A 132 -1.22 -1.71 5.57
CA THR A 132 -0.67 -2.97 6.10
C THR A 132 -1.30 -3.42 7.41
N GLN A 133 -1.73 -2.49 8.27
CA GLN A 133 -2.43 -2.78 9.52
C GLN A 133 -3.96 -2.60 9.44
N ALA A 134 -4.51 -2.34 8.24
CA ALA A 134 -5.92 -2.04 8.02
C ALA A 134 -6.59 -3.05 7.07
N ALA A 135 -6.01 -3.30 5.90
CA ALA A 135 -6.61 -4.15 4.86
C ALA A 135 -6.88 -5.56 5.41
N GLY A 136 -8.12 -6.04 5.22
CA GLY A 136 -8.58 -7.34 5.72
C GLY A 136 -9.13 -7.35 7.15
N VAL A 137 -9.04 -6.24 7.89
CA VAL A 137 -9.63 -6.14 9.25
C VAL A 137 -10.46 -4.88 9.46
N LEU A 138 -10.06 -3.74 8.89
CA LEU A 138 -10.75 -2.45 8.93
C LEU A 138 -11.30 -2.15 7.52
N PRO A 139 -12.54 -1.62 7.39
CA PRO A 139 -13.03 -1.15 6.10
C PRO A 139 -12.11 -0.05 5.53
N VAL A 140 -11.69 -0.27 4.28
CA VAL A 140 -10.81 0.62 3.54
C VAL A 140 -11.34 0.83 2.14
N ASP A 141 -11.12 2.02 1.60
CA ASP A 141 -11.37 2.36 0.21
C ASP A 141 -10.11 3.05 -0.32
N ALA A 142 -9.36 2.34 -1.14
CA ALA A 142 -8.10 2.82 -1.69
C ALA A 142 -8.30 3.84 -2.82
N SER A 143 -9.50 3.96 -3.39
CA SER A 143 -9.80 4.95 -4.43
C SER A 143 -9.76 6.40 -3.92
N ARG A 144 -9.82 6.57 -2.59
CA ARG A 144 -9.79 7.87 -1.91
C ARG A 144 -8.40 8.51 -1.85
N PHE A 145 -7.34 7.75 -2.16
CA PHE A 145 -5.95 8.19 -2.05
C PHE A 145 -5.28 8.23 -3.42
N ASP A 146 -4.26 9.07 -3.58
CA ASP A 146 -3.41 9.04 -4.78
C ASP A 146 -2.62 7.74 -4.85
N ALA A 147 -2.15 7.23 -3.71
CA ALA A 147 -1.55 5.92 -3.58
C ALA A 147 -1.90 5.21 -2.26
N THR A 148 -1.94 3.88 -2.28
CA THR A 148 -1.91 3.09 -1.04
C THR A 148 -0.89 1.97 -1.13
N LEU A 149 -0.28 1.64 0.01
CA LEU A 149 0.70 0.56 0.13
C LEU A 149 0.14 -0.50 1.07
N THR A 150 0.30 -1.77 0.74
CA THR A 150 -0.13 -2.86 1.63
C THR A 150 0.84 -4.01 1.58
N HIS A 151 1.40 -4.41 2.72
CA HIS A 151 2.03 -5.72 2.83
C HIS A 151 1.02 -6.75 3.32
N ALA A 152 0.74 -7.76 2.50
CA ALA A 152 -0.38 -8.67 2.74
C ALA A 152 -0.13 -9.77 3.79
N TYR A 153 1.05 -9.83 4.42
CA TYR A 153 1.36 -10.91 5.39
C TYR A 153 0.83 -10.69 6.80
N LYS A 154 0.21 -9.53 7.07
CA LYS A 154 -0.41 -9.26 8.37
C LYS A 154 -1.86 -9.73 8.37
N TRP A 155 -2.82 -8.81 8.44
CA TRP A 155 -4.24 -9.15 8.55
C TRP A 155 -4.75 -9.98 7.39
N LEU A 156 -4.27 -9.73 6.16
CA LEU A 156 -4.60 -10.51 4.97
C LEU A 156 -3.96 -11.91 4.93
N CYS A 157 -3.19 -12.31 5.94
CA CYS A 157 -2.65 -13.66 6.16
C CYS A 157 -1.92 -14.29 4.95
N SER A 158 -1.43 -13.48 4.01
CA SER A 158 -0.68 -13.95 2.85
C SER A 158 0.75 -14.32 3.23
N PRO A 159 1.46 -15.15 2.45
CA PRO A 159 2.88 -15.36 2.67
C PRO A 159 3.69 -14.06 2.57
N ARG A 160 4.77 -13.94 3.33
CA ARG A 160 5.74 -12.85 3.17
C ARG A 160 6.31 -12.88 1.75
N GLY A 161 6.53 -11.70 1.15
CA GLY A 161 6.86 -11.55 -0.27
C GLY A 161 5.67 -11.17 -1.16
N VAL A 162 4.50 -10.87 -0.56
CA VAL A 162 3.34 -10.33 -1.27
C VAL A 162 2.96 -8.96 -0.71
N ALA A 163 3.10 -7.94 -1.54
CA ALA A 163 2.70 -6.57 -1.29
C ALA A 163 2.02 -5.98 -2.52
N PHE A 164 1.22 -4.94 -2.30
CA PHE A 164 0.47 -4.25 -3.34
C PHE A 164 0.64 -2.73 -3.21
N LEU A 165 0.72 -2.06 -4.36
CA LEU A 165 0.63 -0.61 -4.50
C LEU A 165 -0.64 -0.32 -5.30
N THR A 166 -1.60 0.40 -4.72
CA THR A 166 -2.67 1.01 -5.51
C THR A 166 -2.25 2.42 -5.89
N VAL A 167 -2.62 2.88 -7.07
CA VAL A 167 -2.28 4.24 -7.51
C VAL A 167 -3.40 4.79 -8.39
N SER A 168 -3.78 6.06 -8.21
CA SER A 168 -4.74 6.71 -9.10
C SER A 168 -4.16 6.84 -10.52
N PRO A 169 -5.00 6.83 -11.58
CA PRO A 169 -4.51 7.00 -12.95
C PRO A 169 -3.64 8.25 -13.13
N ASP A 170 -4.07 9.37 -12.54
CA ASP A 170 -3.39 10.66 -12.65
C ASP A 170 -2.05 10.64 -11.92
N TYR A 171 -2.00 10.10 -10.70
CA TYR A 171 -0.72 10.02 -9.98
C TYR A 171 0.23 9.00 -10.63
N ALA A 172 -0.30 7.91 -11.19
CA ALA A 172 0.48 6.92 -11.93
C ALA A 172 1.18 7.47 -13.18
N ALA A 173 0.73 8.62 -13.70
CA ALA A 173 1.37 9.33 -14.81
C ALA A 173 2.58 10.19 -14.36
N GLU A 174 2.62 10.54 -13.07
CA GLU A 174 3.70 11.32 -12.45
C GLU A 174 4.82 10.42 -11.87
N LEU A 175 4.51 9.15 -11.60
CA LEU A 175 5.46 8.22 -10.99
C LEU A 175 6.51 7.68 -11.98
N LEU A 176 7.75 7.60 -11.50
CA LEU A 176 8.89 6.99 -12.18
C LEU A 176 8.94 5.48 -11.87
N PRO A 177 8.92 4.58 -12.88
CA PRO A 177 9.00 3.14 -12.68
C PRO A 177 10.46 2.69 -12.43
N VAL A 178 11.06 3.19 -11.34
CA VAL A 178 12.48 2.98 -10.99
C VAL A 178 12.84 1.52 -10.65
N GLN A 179 11.83 0.66 -10.49
CA GLN A 179 11.98 -0.78 -10.25
C GLN A 179 11.62 -1.63 -11.48
N ALA A 180 11.45 -1.01 -12.65
CA ALA A 180 11.02 -1.69 -13.85
C ALA A 180 11.92 -2.90 -14.17
N GLY A 181 11.27 -4.03 -14.43
CA GLY A 181 11.88 -5.25 -14.97
C GLY A 181 10.96 -5.88 -16.01
N TRP A 182 11.28 -7.10 -16.43
CA TRP A 182 10.50 -7.83 -17.44
C TRP A 182 9.00 -7.95 -17.12
N TYR A 183 8.64 -8.04 -15.83
CA TYR A 183 7.24 -8.14 -15.38
C TYR A 183 6.46 -6.82 -15.50
N SER A 184 7.17 -5.69 -15.58
CA SER A 184 6.62 -4.34 -15.74
C SER A 184 6.25 -4.02 -17.20
N GLY A 185 6.61 -4.92 -18.13
CA GLY A 185 6.35 -4.77 -19.55
C GLY A 185 4.87 -4.86 -19.90
N ASP A 186 4.48 -4.23 -21.01
CA ASP A 186 3.16 -4.34 -21.61
C ASP A 186 2.77 -5.82 -21.80
N ASP A 187 3.68 -6.59 -22.40
CA ASP A 187 3.68 -8.05 -22.45
C ASP A 187 4.90 -8.59 -21.68
N VAL A 188 4.61 -9.37 -20.63
CA VAL A 188 5.60 -9.89 -19.67
C VAL A 188 6.68 -10.73 -20.35
N TRP A 189 6.28 -11.64 -21.25
CA TRP A 189 7.19 -12.65 -21.78
C TRP A 189 8.05 -12.13 -22.93
N SER A 190 7.51 -11.25 -23.77
CA SER A 190 8.29 -10.52 -24.79
C SER A 190 9.25 -9.51 -24.17
N SER A 191 8.95 -9.01 -22.97
CA SER A 191 9.80 -8.06 -22.23
C SER A 191 10.97 -8.70 -21.45
N CYS A 192 11.23 -10.00 -21.61
CA CYS A 192 12.35 -10.67 -20.93
C CYS A 192 13.73 -10.23 -21.44
N TYR A 193 13.82 -9.76 -22.68
CA TYR A 193 15.09 -9.43 -23.35
C TYR A 193 15.01 -8.07 -24.02
N GLY A 194 15.93 -7.18 -23.64
CA GLY A 194 15.97 -5.79 -24.11
C GLY A 194 16.74 -5.59 -25.43
N PRO A 195 16.88 -4.32 -25.88
CA PRO A 195 16.51 -3.09 -25.17
C PRO A 195 15.13 -2.52 -25.55
N ALA A 196 14.38 -3.16 -26.44
CA ALA A 196 13.15 -2.63 -27.02
C ALA A 196 11.87 -3.09 -26.29
N MET A 197 11.86 -3.02 -24.96
CA MET A 197 10.68 -3.31 -24.14
C MET A 197 9.84 -2.05 -23.93
N HIS A 198 8.53 -2.23 -23.77
CA HIS A 198 7.59 -1.15 -23.49
C HIS A 198 6.94 -1.38 -22.13
N LEU A 199 6.80 -0.31 -21.34
CA LEU A 199 6.12 -0.40 -20.05
C LEU A 199 4.61 -0.59 -20.25
N ALA A 200 3.97 -1.31 -19.33
CA ALA A 200 2.52 -1.41 -19.33
C ALA A 200 1.84 -0.04 -19.15
N GLU A 201 0.66 0.12 -19.76
CA GLU A 201 -0.13 1.37 -19.66
C GLU A 201 -0.80 1.55 -18.30
N THR A 202 -0.95 0.47 -17.53
CA THR A 202 -1.61 0.43 -16.22
C THR A 202 -0.59 0.44 -15.08
N ALA A 203 -1.03 0.29 -13.82
CA ALA A 203 -0.13 0.19 -12.68
C ALA A 203 0.86 -0.99 -12.77
N ARG A 204 0.64 -1.94 -13.69
CA ARG A 204 1.62 -3.00 -14.00
C ARG A 204 3.01 -2.47 -14.34
N ARG A 205 3.18 -1.22 -14.80
CA ARG A 205 4.51 -0.60 -14.98
C ARG A 205 5.34 -0.49 -13.70
N PHE A 206 4.72 -0.65 -12.54
CA PHE A 206 5.37 -0.69 -11.23
C PHE A 206 5.46 -2.11 -10.65
N ASP A 207 5.03 -3.14 -11.38
CA ASP A 207 5.21 -4.53 -10.95
C ASP A 207 6.69 -4.89 -10.89
N VAL A 208 7.07 -5.67 -9.89
CA VAL A 208 8.34 -6.41 -9.88
C VAL A 208 8.08 -7.89 -10.09
N SER A 209 9.11 -8.62 -10.56
CA SER A 209 9.05 -10.07 -10.71
C SER A 209 8.58 -10.72 -9.39
N PRO A 210 7.46 -11.47 -9.40
CA PRO A 210 6.84 -11.94 -8.16
C PRO A 210 7.64 -13.08 -7.52
N ALA A 211 7.58 -13.17 -6.19
CA ALA A 211 7.92 -14.38 -5.46
C ALA A 211 6.82 -15.44 -5.69
N TRP A 212 6.86 -16.13 -6.83
CA TRP A 212 5.77 -16.97 -7.34
C TRP A 212 5.09 -17.88 -6.31
N GLN A 213 5.87 -18.59 -5.49
CA GLN A 213 5.33 -19.51 -4.49
C GLN A 213 4.51 -18.77 -3.41
N ALA A 214 4.90 -17.54 -3.07
CA ALA A 214 4.17 -16.71 -2.12
C ALA A 214 2.80 -16.30 -2.69
N PHE A 215 2.72 -16.04 -4.00
CA PHE A 215 1.46 -15.66 -4.65
C PHE A 215 0.46 -16.82 -4.77
N VAL A 216 0.90 -18.07 -4.80
CA VAL A 216 -0.01 -19.23 -4.68
C VAL A 216 -0.73 -19.22 -3.33
N GLY A 217 0.00 -18.95 -2.24
CA GLY A 217 -0.62 -18.83 -0.91
C GLY A 217 -1.47 -17.57 -0.78
N ALA A 218 -1.06 -16.46 -1.40
CA ALA A 218 -1.83 -15.22 -1.38
C ALA A 218 -3.15 -15.33 -2.14
N GLU A 219 -3.20 -16.04 -3.27
CA GLU A 219 -4.45 -16.30 -3.98
C GLU A 219 -5.52 -16.91 -3.05
N ALA A 220 -5.14 -17.94 -2.29
CA ALA A 220 -6.04 -18.59 -1.35
C ALA A 220 -6.46 -17.64 -0.21
N SER A 221 -5.49 -16.94 0.39
CA SER A 221 -5.75 -16.03 1.52
C SER A 221 -6.63 -14.84 1.12
N LEU A 222 -6.29 -14.15 0.03
CA LEU A 222 -7.06 -13.02 -0.48
C LEU A 222 -8.44 -13.46 -0.97
N GLY A 223 -8.56 -14.67 -1.54
CA GLY A 223 -9.84 -15.28 -1.86
C GLY A 223 -10.77 -15.42 -0.65
N LEU A 224 -10.22 -15.82 0.50
CA LEU A 224 -10.95 -15.87 1.76
C LEU A 224 -11.40 -14.47 2.19
N PHE A 225 -10.48 -13.49 2.30
CA PHE A 225 -10.84 -12.14 2.78
C PHE A 225 -11.84 -11.43 1.87
N ARG A 226 -11.76 -11.65 0.56
CA ARG A 226 -12.75 -11.14 -0.40
C ARG A 226 -14.17 -11.68 -0.14
N SER A 227 -14.29 -12.89 0.41
CA SER A 227 -15.59 -13.50 0.71
C SER A 227 -16.22 -13.03 2.03
N LEU A 228 -15.47 -12.27 2.84
CA LEU A 228 -15.91 -11.81 4.16
C LEU A 228 -16.55 -10.43 4.07
N ASP A 229 -17.51 -10.17 4.97
CA ASP A 229 -17.91 -8.80 5.30
C ASP A 229 -16.86 -8.19 6.24
N ILE A 230 -16.04 -7.29 5.72
CA ILE A 230 -14.97 -6.63 6.48
C ILE A 230 -15.53 -5.78 7.63
N SER A 231 -16.76 -5.27 7.53
CA SER A 231 -17.39 -4.54 8.64
C SER A 231 -17.71 -5.47 9.80
N ALA A 232 -18.18 -6.68 9.50
CA ALA A 232 -18.43 -7.72 10.51
C ALA A 232 -17.11 -8.23 11.13
N VAL A 233 -16.06 -8.40 10.31
CA VAL A 233 -14.71 -8.73 10.80
C VAL A 233 -14.23 -7.65 11.78
N TRP A 234 -14.35 -6.37 11.38
CA TRP A 234 -13.94 -5.24 12.22
C TRP A 234 -14.67 -5.22 13.56
N ALA A 235 -16.00 -5.32 13.54
CA ALA A 235 -16.81 -5.32 14.75
C ALA A 235 -16.41 -6.47 15.69
N HIS A 236 -16.11 -7.64 15.14
CA HIS A 236 -15.64 -8.78 15.91
C HIS A 236 -14.25 -8.53 16.52
N THR A 237 -13.26 -8.13 15.71
CA THR A 237 -11.87 -7.98 16.16
C THR A 237 -11.68 -6.82 17.13
N SER A 238 -12.31 -5.67 16.86
CA SER A 238 -12.32 -4.53 17.79
C SER A 238 -13.04 -4.89 19.10
N GLY A 239 -14.13 -5.65 19.02
CA GLY A 239 -14.84 -6.21 20.18
C GLY A 239 -13.94 -7.09 21.06
N LEU A 240 -13.14 -7.97 20.46
CA LEU A 240 -12.15 -8.77 21.19
C LEU A 240 -11.07 -7.88 21.84
N GLY A 241 -10.62 -6.83 21.15
CA GLY A 241 -9.71 -5.83 21.71
C GLY A 241 -10.29 -5.16 22.97
N ASN A 242 -11.58 -4.79 22.93
CA ASN A 242 -12.26 -4.20 24.08
C ASN A 242 -12.41 -5.19 25.26
N VAL A 243 -12.66 -6.47 24.97
CA VAL A 243 -12.67 -7.51 26.00
C VAL A 243 -11.31 -7.61 26.67
N LEU A 244 -10.21 -7.54 25.90
CA LEU A 244 -8.86 -7.52 26.44
C LEU A 244 -8.61 -6.28 27.31
N CYS A 245 -8.92 -5.07 26.82
CA CYS A 245 -8.81 -3.83 27.59
C CYS A 245 -9.52 -3.94 28.94
N LYS A 246 -10.78 -4.39 28.92
CA LYS A 246 -11.58 -4.56 30.14
C LYS A 246 -10.95 -5.54 31.11
N ARG A 247 -10.34 -6.63 30.64
CA ARG A 247 -9.65 -7.62 31.49
C ARG A 247 -8.33 -7.11 32.06
N LEU A 248 -7.77 -6.05 31.47
CA LEU A 248 -6.54 -5.39 31.90
C LEU A 248 -6.81 -4.09 32.66
N ASP A 249 -8.06 -3.81 33.05
CA ASP A 249 -8.50 -2.56 33.69
C ASP A 249 -8.09 -1.30 32.89
N ARG A 250 -8.20 -1.39 31.56
CA ARG A 250 -7.98 -0.28 30.62
C ARG A 250 -9.28 0.14 29.97
N GLU A 251 -9.37 1.41 29.60
CA GLU A 251 -10.47 1.92 28.80
C GLU A 251 -10.59 1.15 27.47
N PRO A 252 -11.80 0.72 27.09
CA PRO A 252 -12.06 0.18 25.76
C PRO A 252 -11.62 1.19 24.71
N GLN A 253 -10.91 0.72 23.69
CA GLN A 253 -10.44 1.62 22.65
C GLN A 253 -11.56 1.94 21.67
N HIS A 254 -12.45 0.98 21.37
CA HIS A 254 -13.67 1.14 20.56
C HIS A 254 -13.53 2.09 19.36
N ARG A 255 -12.37 2.04 18.72
CA ARG A 255 -12.11 2.70 17.45
C ARG A 255 -12.25 1.65 16.39
#